data_AF-A0A6G2V744-F1
#
_entry.id   AF-A0A6G2V744-F1
#
_cell.length_a   1.000
_cell.length_b   1.000
_cell.length_c   1.000
_cell.angle_alpha   90.00
_cell.angle_beta   90.00
_cell.angle_gamma   90.00
#
_symmetry.space_group_name_H-M   'P 1'
#
loop_
_entity.id
_entity.type
_entity.pdbx_description
1 polymer ?
#
loop_
_entity_poly.entity_id
_entity_poly.type
_entity_poly.pdbx_seq_one_letter_code
_entity_poly.pdbx_strand_id
1 'polypeptide(L)' 'MTTEQNEIRNDDPHANDAAPYGGGDPYADYRTTDLPFTDLVDLADRRLG' A
#
# COMPACT_ATOMS: atom_id res chain seq x y z
N MET A 1 -36.81 -8.01 33.05
CA MET A 1 -35.39 -7.59 33.14
C MET A 1 -34.66 -8.36 32.08
N THR A 2 -34.69 -7.85 30.85
CA THR A 2 -34.40 -8.64 29.66
C THR A 2 -33.27 -7.98 28.89
N THR A 3 -32.16 -8.72 28.86
CA THR A 3 -31.09 -8.68 27.87
C THR A 3 -30.37 -7.34 27.71
N GLU A 4 -29.32 -7.16 28.51
CA GLU A 4 -28.17 -6.39 28.03
C GLU A 4 -27.62 -7.15 26.83
N GLN A 5 -27.97 -6.67 25.65
CA GLN A 5 -27.29 -7.03 24.42
C GLN A 5 -25.86 -6.53 24.59
N ASN A 6 -25.00 -7.43 25.04
CA ASN A 6 -23.56 -7.27 24.95
C ASN A 6 -23.25 -7.20 23.44
N GLU A 7 -23.39 -6.00 22.88
CA GLU A 7 -22.77 -5.63 21.61
C GLU A 7 -21.33 -6.13 21.71
N ILE A 8 -21.03 -7.16 20.92
CA ILE A 8 -19.65 -7.55 20.67
C ILE A 8 -19.08 -6.36 19.93
N ARG A 9 -18.57 -5.36 20.67
CA ARG A 9 -17.78 -4.30 20.09
C ARG A 9 -16.58 -5.00 19.53
N ASN A 10 -16.59 -5.15 18.21
CA ASN A 10 -15.48 -5.70 17.47
C ASN A 10 -14.43 -4.58 17.35
N ASP A 11 -13.98 -4.08 18.50
CA ASP A 11 -12.97 -3.04 18.66
C ASP A 11 -11.56 -3.65 18.48
N ASP A 12 -11.44 -4.72 17.69
CA ASP A 12 -10.15 -5.26 17.32
C ASP A 12 -9.48 -4.24 16.39
N PRO A 13 -8.39 -3.58 16.81
CA PRO A 13 -7.71 -2.58 16.00
C PRO A 13 -7.16 -3.16 14.69
N HIS A 14 -7.04 -4.49 14.60
CA HIS A 14 -6.50 -5.21 13.45
C HIS A 14 -7.56 -5.74 12.49
N ALA A 15 -8.85 -5.51 12.76
CA ALA A 15 -9.94 -6.04 11.93
C ALA A 15 -9.88 -5.59 10.45
N ASN A 16 -9.17 -4.51 10.17
CA ASN A 16 -8.99 -3.95 8.82
C ASN A 16 -7.53 -3.97 8.35
N ASP A 17 -6.67 -4.69 9.06
CA ASP A 17 -5.27 -4.80 8.65
C ASP A 17 -5.19 -5.54 7.32
N ALA A 18 -4.45 -4.94 6.39
CA ALA A 18 -4.12 -5.60 5.15
C ALA A 18 -3.27 -6.84 5.45
N ALA A 19 -3.55 -7.94 4.76
CA ALA A 19 -2.68 -9.10 4.82
C ALA A 19 -1.26 -8.73 4.33
N PRO A 20 -0.20 -9.33 4.89
CA PRO A 20 1.15 -9.16 4.39
C PRO A 20 1.23 -9.48 2.90
N TYR A 21 2.10 -8.76 2.19
CA TYR A 21 2.37 -9.07 0.79
C TYR A 21 2.92 -10.50 0.66
N GLY A 22 2.20 -11.36 -0.05
CA GLY A 22 2.49 -12.80 -0.14
C GLY A 22 3.75 -13.18 -0.91
N GLY A 23 4.52 -12.20 -1.39
CA GLY A 23 5.71 -12.39 -2.21
C GLY A 23 5.43 -12.20 -3.71
N GLY A 24 6.52 -12.23 -4.49
CA GLY A 24 6.52 -11.84 -5.89
C GLY A 24 7.20 -10.48 -6.11
N ASP A 25 7.27 -10.05 -7.36
CA ASP A 25 7.63 -8.67 -7.68
C ASP A 25 6.34 -7.85 -7.86
N PRO A 26 6.10 -6.82 -7.04
CA PRO A 26 4.95 -5.93 -7.19
C PRO A 26 4.89 -5.23 -8.55
N TYR A 27 6.03 -5.16 -9.25
CA TYR A 27 6.19 -4.44 -10.51
C TYR A 27 6.49 -5.34 -11.71
N ALA A 28 6.24 -6.65 -11.60
CA ALA A 28 6.55 -7.59 -12.67
C ALA A 28 5.97 -7.16 -14.05
N ASP A 29 4.76 -6.62 -14.05
CA ASP A 29 4.05 -6.14 -15.24
C ASP A 29 4.63 -4.84 -15.85
N TYR A 30 5.41 -4.09 -15.06
CA TYR A 30 5.98 -2.82 -15.47
C TYR A 30 7.47 -2.92 -15.85
N ARG A 31 8.11 -4.07 -15.62
CA ARG A 31 9.57 -4.24 -15.82
C ARG A 31 10.06 -4.00 -17.25
N THR A 32 9.23 -4.29 -18.24
CA THR A 32 9.59 -4.16 -19.67
C THR A 32 8.84 -3.03 -20.34
N THR A 33 8.11 -2.22 -19.57
CA THR A 33 7.32 -1.11 -20.09
C THR A 33 8.22 0.11 -20.21
N ASP A 34 8.17 0.78 -21.36
CA ASP A 34 8.75 2.12 -21.48
C ASP A 34 7.91 3.07 -20.63
N LEU A 35 8.52 3.59 -19.56
CA LEU A 35 7.84 4.43 -18.60
C LEU A 35 8.08 5.90 -18.98
N PRO A 36 7.04 6.73 -19.09
CA PRO A 36 7.15 8.11 -19.62
C PRO A 36 7.96 9.06 -18.72
N PHE A 37 8.47 8.58 -17.58
CA PHE A 37 9.32 9.33 -16.69
C PHE A 37 10.82 9.21 -16.99
N THR A 38 11.24 8.34 -17.93
CA THR A 38 12.66 8.30 -18.38
C THR A 38 13.08 9.56 -19.12
N ASP A 39 12.13 10.34 -19.62
CA ASP A 39 12.36 11.63 -20.27
C ASP A 39 12.33 12.81 -19.29
N LEU A 40 12.02 12.55 -18.01
CA LEU A 40 12.01 13.58 -16.98
C LEU A 40 13.43 13.84 -16.48
N VAL A 41 13.64 15.07 -16.03
CA VAL A 41 14.89 15.52 -15.43
C VAL A 41 15.22 14.66 -14.20
N ASP A 42 16.47 14.24 -14.10
CA ASP A 42 17.00 13.51 -12.95
C ASP A 42 17.00 14.43 -11.71
N LEU A 43 16.15 14.12 -10.74
CA LEU A 43 16.05 14.88 -9.49
C LEU A 43 17.26 14.69 -8.58
N ALA A 44 18.08 13.66 -8.81
CA ALA A 44 19.37 13.50 -8.16
C ALA A 44 20.47 14.34 -8.83
N ASP A 45 20.20 14.97 -9.98
CA ASP A 45 21.14 15.90 -10.61
C ASP A 45 21.28 17.17 -9.74
N ARG A 46 22.38 17.21 -8.98
CA ARG A 46 22.81 18.34 -8.15
C ARG A 46 22.99 19.66 -8.91
N ARG A 47 22.93 19.66 -10.25
CA ARG A 47 22.93 20.88 -11.06
C ARG A 47 21.58 21.59 -11.07
N LEU A 48 20.51 20.94 -10.62
CA LEU A 48 19.21 21.58 -10.38
C LEU A 48 19.16 22.41 -9.09
N GLY A 49 20.20 22.32 -8.24
CA GLY A 49 20.37 23.12 -7.03
C GLY A 49 20.95 24.50 -7.28
#